data_AF-A0A661VVS1-F1
#
_entry.id   AF-A0A661VVS1-F1
#
_cell.length_a   1.000
_cell.length_b   1.000
_cell.length_c   1.000
_cell.angle_alpha   90.00
_cell.angle_beta   90.00
_cell.angle_gamma   90.00
#
_symmetry.space_group_name_H-M   'P 1'
#
loop_
_entity.id
_entity.type
_entity.pdbx_description
1 polymer ?
#
loop_
_entity_poly.entity_id
_entity_poly.type
_entity_poly.pdbx_seq_one_letter_code
_entity_poly.pdbx_strand_id
1 'polypeptide(L)'
;MQEGRDKGLWRLCLIAALVAVLTGCGETLEPTATPTLTVEVKTTTPTLTTEVKTVTPTTTATPAPTDTPLPTDTPLPADIPTPEPTPTPIPTPKETPTPTVELTPIGAITVERIGEEVTVEGTVVGTASFSAGFKFTLDDGTGQIVLLLWHNIYDDCWDAAEINLGAKVRATGTIGQYEGVLQIQPDFGGDVKAIEGATAWATPREIGSLTGGDEGQRVMIEGEVIRVEGRGDWAKVFLGDDTGEVLVFVYGNILDRIANNTALGTPGSRVRVVGTVQVYKGNLEVVPTLPSDVLVLETP
;
A
#
# COMPACT_ATOMS: atom_id res chain seq x y z
N MET A 1 40.20 31.57 -27.84
CA MET A 1 40.42 30.17 -28.24
C MET A 1 39.72 29.31 -27.21
N GLN A 2 38.48 28.93 -27.54
CA GLN A 2 38.02 27.54 -27.69
C GLN A 2 37.74 26.88 -26.33
N GLU A 3 36.47 26.80 -25.90
CA GLU A 3 35.49 25.75 -26.29
C GLU A 3 35.66 24.51 -25.38
N GLY A 4 34.67 23.90 -24.75
CA GLY A 4 33.21 24.00 -24.70
C GLY A 4 32.66 22.71 -24.06
N ARG A 5 31.38 22.73 -23.64
CA ARG A 5 30.47 21.56 -23.40
C ARG A 5 30.85 20.59 -22.25
N ASP A 6 29.96 20.03 -21.44
CA ASP A 6 28.55 19.66 -21.64
C ASP A 6 27.71 19.82 -20.36
N LYS A 7 26.46 20.25 -20.57
CA LYS A 7 25.39 20.29 -19.58
C LYS A 7 24.57 19.00 -19.70
N GLY A 8 24.50 18.22 -18.63
CA GLY A 8 23.61 17.06 -18.55
C GLY A 8 22.16 17.49 -18.34
N LEU A 9 21.42 17.64 -19.45
CA LEU A 9 19.96 17.65 -19.47
C LEU A 9 19.46 16.22 -19.14
N TRP A 10 18.80 16.02 -18.00
CA TRP A 10 17.90 14.87 -17.85
C TRP A 10 16.49 15.34 -18.20
N ARG A 11 16.03 14.99 -19.40
CA ARG A 11 14.67 15.26 -19.87
C ARG A 11 13.72 14.27 -19.18
N LEU A 12 12.76 14.77 -18.40
CA LEU A 12 11.54 14.05 -18.06
C LEU A 12 10.66 13.95 -19.31
N CYS A 13 10.38 12.72 -19.75
CA CYS A 13 9.40 12.46 -20.79
C CYS A 13 8.00 12.41 -20.16
N LEU A 14 7.30 13.56 -20.19
CA LEU A 14 5.84 13.62 -20.23
C LEU A 14 5.39 13.13 -21.61
N ILE A 15 4.63 12.03 -21.68
CA ILE A 15 3.98 11.61 -22.92
C ILE A 15 2.53 12.09 -22.87
N ALA A 16 2.26 13.16 -23.61
CA ALA A 16 0.93 13.60 -24.00
C ALA A 16 0.41 12.71 -25.13
N ALA A 17 -0.86 12.32 -25.03
CA ALA A 17 -1.58 11.57 -26.05
C ALA A 17 -1.79 12.41 -27.32
N LEU A 18 -1.38 11.88 -28.48
CA LEU A 18 -1.75 12.41 -29.80
C LEU A 18 -2.12 11.25 -30.73
N VAL A 19 -3.41 11.20 -31.07
CA VAL A 19 -4.00 10.27 -32.04
C VAL A 19 -3.72 10.78 -33.45
N ALA A 20 -3.07 9.97 -34.28
CA ALA A 20 -2.99 10.16 -35.73
C ALA A 20 -3.18 8.81 -36.44
N VAL A 21 -4.27 8.71 -37.21
CA VAL A 21 -4.61 7.59 -38.08
C VAL A 21 -3.81 7.69 -39.37
N LEU A 22 -3.02 6.66 -39.70
CA LEU A 22 -2.46 6.44 -41.02
C LEU A 22 -2.43 4.94 -41.36
N THR A 23 -3.25 4.61 -42.36
CA THR A 23 -3.26 3.39 -43.18
C THR A 23 -1.91 3.11 -43.84
N GLY A 24 -1.52 1.83 -43.92
CA GLY A 24 -0.69 1.36 -45.04
C GLY A 24 0.24 0.17 -44.78
N CYS A 25 -0.06 -0.92 -45.48
CA CYS A 25 0.83 -1.93 -46.05
C CYS A 25 1.55 -2.92 -45.11
N GLY A 26 1.17 -4.19 -45.27
CA GLY A 26 1.80 -5.32 -44.63
C GLY A 26 3.01 -5.85 -45.38
N GLU A 27 3.87 -6.53 -44.63
CA GLU A 27 4.79 -7.54 -45.13
C GLU A 27 4.79 -8.71 -44.14
N THR A 28 4.50 -9.88 -44.68
CA THR A 28 4.43 -11.17 -44.00
C THR A 28 5.85 -11.71 -43.84
N LEU A 29 6.32 -11.90 -42.61
CA LEU A 29 7.58 -12.58 -42.34
C LEU A 29 7.29 -13.99 -41.82
N GLU A 30 7.81 -14.98 -42.55
CA GLU A 30 7.73 -16.41 -42.26
C GLU A 30 8.50 -16.78 -40.97
N PRO A 31 8.02 -17.74 -40.16
CA PRO A 31 8.74 -18.18 -38.97
C PRO A 31 9.90 -19.12 -39.32
N THR A 32 11.12 -18.68 -39.07
CA THR A 32 12.36 -19.48 -39.09
C THR A 32 12.36 -20.50 -37.95
N ALA A 33 12.62 -21.77 -38.29
CA ALA A 33 12.64 -22.90 -37.37
C ALA A 33 13.71 -22.79 -36.26
N THR A 34 13.27 -23.00 -35.02
CA THR A 34 14.12 -23.10 -33.82
C THR A 34 14.82 -24.47 -33.75
N PRO A 35 16.13 -24.55 -33.45
CA PRO A 35 16.79 -25.84 -33.21
C PRO A 35 16.32 -26.46 -31.88
N THR A 36 15.84 -27.70 -31.96
CA THR A 36 15.49 -28.53 -30.81
C THR A 36 16.76 -29.01 -30.09
N LEU A 37 16.99 -28.54 -28.86
CA LEU A 37 18.00 -29.10 -27.96
C LEU A 37 17.38 -30.20 -27.11
N THR A 38 17.70 -31.45 -27.42
CA THR A 38 17.32 -32.63 -26.64
C THR A 38 18.25 -32.75 -25.43
N VAL A 39 17.74 -32.48 -24.23
CA VAL A 39 18.44 -32.75 -22.97
C VAL A 39 17.93 -34.08 -22.43
N GLU A 40 18.77 -35.12 -22.45
CA GLU A 40 18.51 -36.39 -21.76
C GLU A 40 18.62 -36.17 -20.24
N VAL A 41 17.49 -36.10 -19.55
CA VAL A 41 17.43 -36.12 -18.08
C VAL A 41 17.41 -37.58 -17.64
N LYS A 42 18.52 -38.05 -17.06
CA LYS A 42 18.56 -39.33 -16.32
C LYS A 42 17.77 -39.19 -15.03
N THR A 43 16.59 -39.80 -15.00
CA THR A 43 15.77 -39.96 -13.79
C THR A 43 16.37 -41.04 -12.89
N THR A 44 17.01 -40.65 -11.79
CA THR A 44 17.30 -41.56 -10.67
C THR A 44 16.24 -41.38 -9.60
N THR A 45 15.33 -42.35 -9.49
CA THR A 45 14.33 -42.47 -8.42
C THR A 45 15.03 -42.72 -7.08
N PRO A 46 14.90 -41.85 -6.06
CA PRO A 46 15.30 -42.22 -4.70
C PRO A 46 14.20 -43.09 -4.06
N THR A 47 14.55 -44.34 -3.74
CA THR A 47 13.72 -45.23 -2.93
C THR A 47 13.80 -44.77 -1.46
N LEU A 48 12.73 -44.16 -0.95
CA LEU A 48 12.55 -43.88 0.47
C LEU A 48 12.04 -45.13 1.18
N THR A 49 12.91 -45.79 1.95
CA THR A 49 12.53 -46.90 2.83
C THR A 49 12.04 -46.33 4.15
N THR A 50 10.72 -46.35 4.38
CA THR A 50 10.09 -45.97 5.65
C THR A 50 10.13 -47.16 6.62
N GLU A 51 10.98 -47.10 7.65
CA GLU A 51 10.89 -48.02 8.78
C GLU A 51 9.68 -47.68 9.67
N VAL A 52 8.71 -48.59 9.73
CA VAL A 52 7.56 -48.49 10.64
C VAL A 52 7.96 -49.07 11.99
N LYS A 53 8.14 -48.21 13.01
CA LYS A 53 8.23 -48.64 14.41
C LYS A 53 6.82 -48.81 14.99
N THR A 54 6.48 -50.04 15.32
CA THR A 54 5.29 -50.41 16.08
C THR A 54 5.41 -49.92 17.52
N VAL A 55 4.57 -48.96 17.91
CA VAL A 55 4.37 -48.57 19.31
C VAL A 55 3.21 -49.38 19.91
N THR A 56 3.51 -50.12 20.97
CA THR A 56 2.52 -50.88 21.75
C THR A 56 1.63 -49.91 22.56
N PRO A 57 0.29 -50.00 22.50
CA PRO A 57 -0.58 -49.18 23.33
C PRO A 57 -0.52 -49.65 24.79
N THR A 58 -0.09 -48.75 25.68
CA THR A 58 -0.15 -48.94 27.13
C THR A 58 -1.58 -48.71 27.62
N THR A 59 -2.15 -49.69 28.33
CA THR A 59 -3.49 -49.63 28.91
C THR A 59 -3.59 -48.56 30.00
N THR A 60 -4.43 -47.55 29.79
CA THR A 60 -4.79 -46.53 30.79
C THR A 60 -5.66 -47.14 31.89
N ALA A 61 -5.22 -47.04 33.14
CA ALA A 61 -5.98 -47.49 34.30
C ALA A 61 -7.18 -46.57 34.59
N THR A 62 -8.35 -47.18 34.82
CA THR A 62 -9.59 -46.56 35.26
C THR A 62 -9.42 -45.88 36.64
N PRO A 63 -9.77 -44.60 36.82
CA PRO A 63 -9.73 -43.99 38.15
C PRO A 63 -10.84 -44.54 39.06
N ALA A 64 -10.49 -44.76 40.33
CA ALA A 64 -11.38 -45.21 41.40
C ALA A 64 -12.40 -44.11 41.80
N PRO A 65 -13.59 -44.48 42.31
CA PRO A 65 -14.59 -43.50 42.74
C PRO A 65 -14.08 -42.67 43.93
N THR A 66 -14.32 -41.36 43.85
CA THR A 66 -13.98 -40.38 44.87
C THR A 66 -14.95 -40.45 46.05
N ASP A 67 -14.42 -40.62 47.26
CA ASP A 67 -15.20 -40.57 48.50
C ASP A 67 -15.86 -39.20 48.69
N THR A 68 -17.12 -39.22 49.15
CA THR A 68 -17.92 -38.04 49.44
C THR A 68 -17.41 -37.35 50.71
N PRO A 69 -17.05 -36.05 50.70
CA PRO A 69 -16.57 -35.38 51.89
C PRO A 69 -17.70 -35.14 52.91
N LEU A 70 -17.37 -35.38 54.18
CA LEU A 70 -18.21 -35.12 55.36
C LEU A 70 -18.35 -33.59 55.59
N PRO A 71 -19.50 -33.08 56.07
CA PRO A 71 -19.67 -31.65 56.33
C PRO A 71 -18.65 -31.15 57.36
N THR A 72 -18.04 -30.01 57.02
CA THR A 72 -17.09 -29.28 57.86
C THR A 72 -17.85 -28.36 58.81
N ASP A 73 -17.50 -28.38 60.10
CA ASP A 73 -18.07 -27.51 61.13
C ASP A 73 -17.83 -26.03 60.81
N THR A 74 -18.86 -25.22 61.04
CA THR A 74 -18.87 -23.78 60.77
C THR A 74 -17.94 -23.04 61.75
N PRO A 75 -16.93 -22.28 61.30
CA PRO A 75 -16.08 -21.51 62.20
C PRO A 75 -16.84 -20.31 62.80
N LEU A 76 -16.50 -20.02 64.07
CA LEU A 76 -17.00 -18.89 64.86
C LEU A 76 -16.52 -17.54 64.26
N PRO A 77 -17.30 -16.45 64.32
CA PRO A 77 -16.92 -15.16 63.72
C PRO A 77 -15.65 -14.58 64.35
N ALA A 78 -14.70 -14.15 63.51
CA ALA A 78 -13.52 -13.40 63.92
C ALA A 78 -13.83 -11.89 64.03
N ASP A 79 -13.18 -11.22 64.98
CA ASP A 79 -13.34 -9.78 65.25
C ASP A 79 -13.01 -8.90 64.04
N ILE A 80 -13.82 -7.86 63.85
CA ILE A 80 -13.73 -6.92 62.72
C ILE A 80 -12.53 -5.97 62.93
N PRO A 81 -11.60 -5.84 61.96
CA PRO A 81 -10.51 -4.86 62.06
C PRO A 81 -11.03 -3.43 61.88
N THR A 82 -10.50 -2.52 62.70
CA THR A 82 -10.74 -1.06 62.66
C THR A 82 -10.35 -0.48 61.29
N PRO A 83 -11.16 0.40 60.66
CA PRO A 83 -10.86 0.95 59.34
C PRO A 83 -9.65 1.91 59.36
N GLU A 84 -8.79 1.76 58.35
CA GLU A 84 -7.63 2.61 58.06
C GLU A 84 -8.08 4.01 57.56
N PRO A 85 -7.36 5.12 57.88
CA PRO A 85 -7.74 6.45 57.43
C PRO A 85 -7.70 6.58 55.90
N THR A 86 -8.75 7.18 55.34
CA THR A 86 -8.91 7.44 53.91
C THR A 86 -7.82 8.41 53.40
N PRO A 87 -7.14 8.13 52.27
CA PRO A 87 -6.14 9.03 51.69
C PRO A 87 -6.78 10.36 51.24
N THR A 88 -6.09 11.46 51.51
CA THR A 88 -6.47 12.81 51.06
C THR A 88 -6.52 12.88 49.52
N PRO A 89 -7.55 13.50 48.92
CA PRO A 89 -7.65 13.60 47.46
C PRO A 89 -6.46 14.36 46.85
N ILE A 90 -5.80 13.75 45.87
CA ILE A 90 -4.79 14.39 45.02
C ILE A 90 -5.50 15.50 44.21
N PRO A 91 -4.93 16.71 44.11
CA PRO A 91 -5.51 17.78 43.30
C PRO A 91 -5.63 17.32 41.84
N THR A 92 -6.85 17.40 41.29
CA THR A 92 -7.10 17.12 39.88
C THR A 92 -6.25 18.08 39.03
N PRO A 93 -5.44 17.58 38.08
CA PRO A 93 -4.67 18.44 37.20
C PRO A 93 -5.62 19.39 36.46
N LYS A 94 -5.30 20.69 36.52
CA LYS A 94 -6.03 21.73 35.81
C LYS A 94 -5.85 21.51 34.30
N GLU A 95 -6.95 21.47 33.55
CA GLU A 95 -6.91 21.33 32.10
C GLU A 95 -6.05 22.45 31.50
N THR A 96 -5.00 22.05 30.79
CA THR A 96 -4.20 22.97 29.97
C THR A 96 -4.94 23.15 28.65
N PRO A 97 -5.23 24.39 28.22
CA PRO A 97 -5.95 24.60 26.96
C PRO A 97 -5.17 23.98 25.81
N THR A 98 -5.86 23.19 24.98
CA THR A 98 -5.28 22.63 23.75
C THR A 98 -4.97 23.78 22.78
N PRO A 99 -3.75 23.88 22.23
CA PRO A 99 -3.44 24.90 21.24
C PRO A 99 -4.38 24.76 20.03
N THR A 100 -5.02 25.87 19.65
CA THR A 100 -5.86 25.94 18.45
C THR A 100 -4.95 26.15 17.24
N VAL A 101 -4.99 25.22 16.28
CA VAL A 101 -4.22 25.31 15.03
C VAL A 101 -4.92 26.25 14.07
N GLU A 102 -4.22 27.26 13.56
CA GLU A 102 -4.75 28.18 12.54
C GLU A 102 -4.65 27.54 11.16
N LEU A 103 -5.80 27.35 10.49
CA LEU A 103 -5.86 26.76 9.16
C LEU A 103 -5.85 27.85 8.10
N THR A 104 -4.94 27.72 7.14
CA THR A 104 -4.88 28.55 5.93
C THR A 104 -5.80 27.94 4.87
N PRO A 105 -6.78 28.69 4.34
CA PRO A 105 -7.56 28.24 3.18
C PRO A 105 -6.64 28.01 1.98
N ILE A 106 -6.80 26.89 1.29
CA ILE A 106 -5.96 26.50 0.16
C ILE A 106 -6.05 27.55 -0.97
N GLY A 107 -7.25 28.08 -1.23
CA GLY A 107 -7.47 29.14 -2.23
C GLY A 107 -6.79 30.48 -1.92
N ALA A 108 -6.30 30.68 -0.69
CA ALA A 108 -5.53 31.87 -0.30
C ALA A 108 -4.01 31.70 -0.45
N ILE A 109 -3.55 30.53 -0.91
CA ILE A 109 -2.13 30.25 -1.16
C ILE A 109 -1.78 30.70 -2.57
N THR A 110 -0.85 31.64 -2.67
CA THR A 110 -0.40 32.22 -3.95
C THR A 110 1.11 32.15 -4.07
N VAL A 111 1.63 32.46 -5.26
CA VAL A 111 3.08 32.40 -5.54
C VAL A 111 3.89 33.41 -4.70
N GLU A 112 3.27 34.49 -4.25
CA GLU A 112 3.91 35.51 -3.40
C GLU A 112 4.20 35.00 -1.98
N ARG A 113 3.53 33.92 -1.57
CA ARG A 113 3.65 33.30 -0.24
C ARG A 113 4.62 32.11 -0.21
N ILE A 114 5.32 31.84 -1.32
CA ILE A 114 6.34 30.78 -1.38
C ILE A 114 7.39 31.02 -0.29
N GLY A 115 7.73 29.96 0.44
CA GLY A 115 8.64 29.99 1.58
C GLY A 115 7.96 30.22 2.94
N GLU A 116 6.68 30.59 2.97
CA GLU A 116 5.91 30.61 4.22
C GLU A 116 5.54 29.20 4.66
N GLU A 117 5.58 28.93 5.97
CA GLU A 117 4.99 27.74 6.56
C GLU A 117 3.51 27.97 6.83
N VAL A 118 2.68 27.02 6.41
CA VAL A 118 1.22 27.06 6.60
C VAL A 118 0.71 25.71 7.07
N THR A 119 -0.43 25.72 7.75
CA THR A 119 -1.22 24.49 7.97
C THR A 119 -2.47 24.53 7.13
N VAL A 120 -2.68 23.50 6.32
CA VAL A 120 -3.88 23.33 5.48
C VAL A 120 -4.64 22.09 5.91
N GLU A 121 -5.94 22.07 5.63
CA GLU A 121 -6.78 20.89 5.78
C GLU A 121 -7.65 20.72 4.53
N GLY A 122 -7.65 19.53 3.92
CA GLY A 122 -8.40 19.28 2.69
C GLY A 122 -8.63 17.80 2.44
N THR A 123 -9.59 17.51 1.57
CA THR A 123 -9.88 16.14 1.11
C THR A 123 -8.93 15.76 -0.03
N VAL A 124 -8.38 14.55 0.02
CA VAL A 124 -7.55 14.00 -1.07
C VAL A 124 -8.43 13.70 -2.27
N VAL A 125 -8.27 14.45 -3.35
CA VAL A 125 -9.00 14.29 -4.62
C VAL A 125 -8.13 13.74 -5.75
N GLY A 126 -6.82 13.62 -5.53
CA GLY A 126 -5.88 13.05 -6.48
C GLY A 126 -4.68 12.43 -5.80
N THR A 127 -4.18 11.34 -6.37
CA THR A 127 -2.98 10.63 -5.90
C THR A 127 -2.04 10.40 -7.08
N ALA A 128 -0.74 10.54 -6.84
CA ALA A 128 0.28 10.19 -7.82
C ALA A 128 1.56 9.76 -7.09
N SER A 129 2.37 8.95 -7.76
CA SER A 129 3.70 8.57 -7.30
C SER A 129 4.77 9.04 -8.27
N PHE A 130 5.99 9.18 -7.74
CA PHE A 130 7.20 9.44 -8.51
C PHE A 130 8.38 8.77 -7.82
N SER A 131 9.53 8.71 -8.48
CA SER A 131 10.67 7.90 -8.04
C SER A 131 11.23 8.22 -6.64
N ALA A 132 10.87 9.36 -6.05
CA ALA A 132 11.34 9.79 -4.73
C ALA A 132 10.23 10.10 -3.74
N GLY A 133 8.95 9.83 -4.07
CA GLY A 133 7.85 10.13 -3.17
C GLY A 133 6.46 10.00 -3.78
N PHE A 134 5.50 10.61 -3.09
CA PHE A 134 4.09 10.63 -3.41
C PHE A 134 3.55 12.06 -3.41
N LYS A 135 2.55 12.30 -4.26
CA LYS A 135 1.82 13.55 -4.35
C LYS A 135 0.35 13.28 -4.05
N PHE A 136 -0.24 14.14 -3.23
CA PHE A 136 -1.66 14.14 -2.94
C PHE A 136 -2.22 15.49 -3.34
N THR A 137 -3.32 15.53 -4.08
CA THR A 137 -4.04 16.78 -4.36
C THR A 137 -5.09 16.96 -3.27
N LEU A 138 -4.95 18.00 -2.46
CA LEU A 138 -5.89 18.36 -1.40
C LEU A 138 -6.86 19.42 -1.92
N ASP A 139 -8.14 19.26 -1.61
CA ASP A 139 -9.21 20.22 -1.92
C ASP A 139 -9.98 20.57 -0.63
N ASP A 140 -10.09 21.86 -0.32
CA ASP A 140 -10.85 22.37 0.85
C ASP A 140 -12.15 23.09 0.47
N GLY A 141 -12.53 23.02 -0.81
CA GLY A 141 -13.66 23.74 -1.41
C GLY A 141 -13.32 25.19 -1.82
N THR A 142 -12.17 25.73 -1.42
CA THR A 142 -11.69 27.07 -1.82
C THR A 142 -10.61 27.00 -2.90
N GLY A 143 -9.89 25.89 -2.99
CA GLY A 143 -8.89 25.63 -4.02
C GLY A 143 -8.26 24.25 -3.87
N GLN A 144 -7.31 23.94 -4.76
CA GLN A 144 -6.54 22.71 -4.72
C GLN A 144 -5.04 22.98 -4.59
N ILE A 145 -4.33 22.15 -3.84
CA ILE A 145 -2.87 22.22 -3.70
C ILE A 145 -2.27 20.82 -3.62
N VAL A 146 -1.04 20.69 -4.11
CA VAL A 146 -0.28 19.44 -3.98
C VAL A 146 0.35 19.36 -2.59
N LEU A 147 0.08 18.30 -1.84
CA LEU A 147 0.89 17.86 -0.72
C LEU A 147 1.97 16.90 -1.24
N LEU A 148 3.24 17.26 -1.02
CA LEU A 148 4.39 16.48 -1.48
C LEU A 148 5.02 15.70 -0.33
N LEU A 149 4.89 14.38 -0.34
CA LEU A 149 5.57 13.50 0.62
C LEU A 149 6.76 12.82 -0.04
N TRP A 150 7.95 13.32 0.23
CA TRP A 150 9.19 12.59 -0.07
C TRP A 150 9.22 11.27 0.69
N HIS A 151 9.95 10.27 0.19
CA HIS A 151 10.04 8.95 0.83
C HIS A 151 10.32 9.01 2.33
N ASN A 152 11.31 9.79 2.77
CA ASN A 152 11.64 9.91 4.18
C ASN A 152 10.50 10.50 5.02
N ILE A 153 9.66 11.37 4.44
CA ILE A 153 8.48 11.95 5.11
C ILE A 153 7.34 10.95 5.11
N TYR A 154 7.09 10.29 3.97
CA TYR A 154 6.05 9.27 3.85
C TYR A 154 6.31 8.10 4.80
N ASP A 155 7.56 7.63 4.88
CA ASP A 155 7.96 6.51 5.72
C ASP A 155 7.94 6.86 7.22
N ASP A 156 8.06 8.15 7.57
CA ASP A 156 7.93 8.69 8.93
C ASP A 156 6.48 9.04 9.29
N CYS A 157 5.59 9.13 8.31
CA CYS A 157 4.19 9.51 8.50
C CYS A 157 3.40 8.30 9.01
N TRP A 158 3.00 8.35 10.28
CA TRP A 158 2.23 7.27 10.93
C TRP A 158 0.91 6.97 10.20
N ASP A 159 0.25 8.01 9.69
CA ASP A 159 -1.07 7.91 9.05
C ASP A 159 -0.98 7.60 7.54
N ALA A 160 0.22 7.37 6.98
CA ALA A 160 0.43 7.24 5.54
C ALA A 160 -0.48 6.19 4.87
N ALA A 161 -0.76 5.09 5.56
CA ALA A 161 -1.66 4.03 5.07
C ALA A 161 -3.13 4.47 4.96
N GLU A 162 -3.52 5.51 5.69
CA GLU A 162 -4.86 6.10 5.73
C GLU A 162 -5.02 7.29 4.78
N ILE A 163 -3.95 7.73 4.12
CA ILE A 163 -3.97 8.84 3.15
C ILE A 163 -4.21 8.26 1.75
N ASN A 164 -5.48 8.13 1.37
CA ASN A 164 -5.89 7.74 0.02
C ASN A 164 -7.03 8.66 -0.47
N LEU A 165 -7.53 8.45 -1.69
CA LEU A 165 -8.65 9.22 -2.26
C LEU A 165 -9.84 9.24 -1.29
N GLY A 166 -10.33 10.44 -0.98
CA GLY A 166 -11.42 10.68 -0.03
C GLY A 166 -10.95 10.94 1.41
N ALA A 167 -9.68 10.69 1.77
CA ALA A 167 -9.17 10.99 3.10
C ALA A 167 -9.19 12.51 3.35
N LYS A 168 -9.53 12.93 4.56
CA LYS A 168 -9.38 14.31 5.01
C LYS A 168 -8.04 14.44 5.73
N VAL A 169 -7.15 15.24 5.16
CA VAL A 169 -5.76 15.38 5.62
C VAL A 169 -5.52 16.79 6.15
N ARG A 170 -4.84 16.88 7.29
CA ARG A 170 -4.22 18.11 7.76
C ARG A 170 -2.72 18.01 7.54
N ALA A 171 -2.13 19.03 6.93
CA ALA A 171 -0.70 19.08 6.67
C ALA A 171 -0.14 20.45 7.04
N THR A 172 0.94 20.46 7.81
CA THR A 172 1.79 21.63 8.04
C THR A 172 3.01 21.52 7.14
N GLY A 173 3.44 22.63 6.54
CA GLY A 173 4.66 22.63 5.74
C GLY A 173 4.91 23.95 5.01
N THR A 174 6.08 24.03 4.40
CA THR A 174 6.50 25.20 3.62
C THR A 174 5.83 25.20 2.25
N ILE A 175 5.37 26.37 1.81
CA ILE A 175 4.86 26.56 0.44
C ILE A 175 6.05 26.54 -0.52
N GLY A 176 6.08 25.55 -1.40
CA GLY A 176 7.03 25.43 -2.50
C GLY A 176 6.35 25.55 -3.87
N GLN A 177 7.17 25.56 -4.93
CA GLN A 177 6.70 25.46 -6.31
C GLN A 177 7.61 24.52 -7.11
N TYR A 178 7.00 23.64 -7.89
CA TYR A 178 7.71 22.76 -8.82
C TYR A 178 7.02 22.74 -10.17
N GLU A 179 7.76 23.04 -11.24
CA GLU A 179 7.24 23.13 -12.62
C GLU A 179 5.98 24.02 -12.74
N GLY A 180 5.92 25.10 -11.96
CA GLY A 180 4.81 26.04 -11.93
C GLY A 180 3.65 25.65 -11.00
N VAL A 181 3.65 24.45 -10.42
CA VAL A 181 2.61 23.96 -9.50
C VAL A 181 2.98 24.27 -8.06
N LEU A 182 2.09 24.94 -7.33
CA LEU A 182 2.23 25.19 -5.88
C LEU A 182 2.06 23.89 -5.09
N GLN A 183 2.87 23.73 -4.04
CA GLN A 183 2.88 22.54 -3.21
C GLN A 183 3.17 22.86 -1.74
N ILE A 184 2.58 22.09 -0.83
CA ILE A 184 2.96 22.04 0.57
C ILE A 184 4.04 20.97 0.74
N GLN A 185 5.14 21.36 1.37
CA GLN A 185 6.28 20.49 1.67
C GLN A 185 6.42 20.39 3.19
N PRO A 186 5.94 19.31 3.81
CA PRO A 186 6.16 19.04 5.22
C PRO A 186 7.65 18.81 5.51
N ASP A 187 8.07 19.01 6.76
CA ASP A 187 9.46 18.78 7.16
C ASP A 187 9.68 17.33 7.63
N PHE A 188 8.67 16.72 8.25
CA PHE A 188 8.69 15.34 8.72
C PHE A 188 7.29 14.71 8.75
N GLY A 189 7.19 13.42 9.05
CA GLY A 189 5.93 12.67 8.93
C GLY A 189 4.83 13.12 9.90
N GLY A 190 5.22 13.64 11.08
CA GLY A 190 4.29 14.14 12.10
C GLY A 190 3.56 15.44 11.75
N ASP A 191 4.01 16.15 10.73
CA ASP A 191 3.35 17.33 10.17
C ASP A 191 2.10 16.98 9.35
N VAL A 192 1.92 15.70 9.03
CA VAL A 192 0.85 15.20 8.18
C VAL A 192 -0.02 14.24 8.98
N LYS A 193 -1.32 14.50 9.00
CA LYS A 193 -2.29 13.72 9.75
C LYS A 193 -3.52 13.41 8.93
N ALA A 194 -3.97 12.16 8.96
CA ALA A 194 -5.31 11.82 8.50
C ALA A 194 -6.30 12.22 9.61
N ILE A 195 -7.05 13.29 9.39
CA ILE A 195 -8.15 13.70 10.28
C ILE A 195 -9.32 12.72 10.13
N GLU A 196 -9.55 12.28 8.90
CA GLU A 196 -10.45 11.20 8.54
C GLU A 196 -9.74 10.33 7.49
N GLY A 197 -9.32 9.14 7.88
CA GLY A 197 -8.62 8.21 7.00
C GLY A 197 -9.52 7.65 5.90
N ALA A 198 -8.93 7.32 4.75
CA ALA A 198 -9.57 6.57 3.69
C ALA A 198 -8.71 5.39 3.23
N THR A 199 -9.38 4.29 2.91
CA THR A 199 -8.74 3.11 2.33
C THR A 199 -8.91 3.11 0.82
N ALA A 200 -8.02 2.40 0.11
CA ALA A 200 -8.10 2.29 -1.33
C ALA A 200 -9.44 1.68 -1.77
N TRP A 201 -10.18 2.41 -2.62
CA TRP A 201 -11.47 1.97 -3.14
C TRP A 201 -11.61 2.30 -4.63
N ALA A 202 -12.30 1.41 -5.34
CA ALA A 202 -12.81 1.59 -6.69
C ALA A 202 -13.91 0.55 -6.94
N THR A 203 -14.66 0.67 -8.03
CA THR A 203 -15.64 -0.35 -8.41
C THR A 203 -14.96 -1.70 -8.61
N PRO A 204 -15.42 -2.78 -7.92
CA PRO A 204 -14.91 -4.13 -8.14
C PRO A 204 -15.16 -4.62 -9.56
N ARG A 205 -14.17 -5.28 -10.14
CA ARG A 205 -14.20 -5.83 -11.49
C ARG A 205 -13.60 -7.23 -11.49
N GLU A 206 -14.20 -8.12 -12.27
CA GLU A 206 -13.59 -9.40 -12.65
C GLU A 206 -12.41 -9.13 -13.59
N ILE A 207 -11.31 -9.86 -13.44
CA ILE A 207 -10.08 -9.61 -14.20
C ILE A 207 -10.32 -9.77 -15.70
N GLY A 208 -11.02 -10.82 -16.12
CA GLY A 208 -11.37 -11.08 -17.52
C GLY A 208 -12.37 -10.09 -18.12
N SER A 209 -13.02 -9.24 -17.31
CA SER A 209 -13.93 -8.19 -17.79
C SER A 209 -13.21 -6.90 -18.22
N LEU A 210 -11.91 -6.78 -17.94
CA LEU A 210 -11.14 -5.58 -18.26
C LEU A 210 -10.78 -5.55 -19.75
N THR A 211 -10.95 -4.38 -20.36
CA THR A 211 -10.70 -4.15 -21.78
C THR A 211 -9.95 -2.83 -21.99
N GLY A 212 -9.45 -2.58 -23.21
CA GLY A 212 -8.88 -1.28 -23.56
C GLY A 212 -9.87 -0.11 -23.46
N GLY A 213 -11.19 -0.38 -23.45
CA GLY A 213 -12.21 0.65 -23.22
C GLY A 213 -12.26 1.17 -21.77
N ASP A 214 -11.63 0.45 -20.85
CA ASP A 214 -11.50 0.85 -19.45
C ASP A 214 -10.27 1.74 -19.20
N GLU A 215 -9.47 2.07 -20.24
CA GLU A 215 -8.27 2.91 -20.09
C GLU A 215 -8.57 4.24 -19.37
N GLY A 216 -7.76 4.55 -18.35
CA GLY A 216 -7.93 5.71 -17.47
C GLY A 216 -8.93 5.50 -16.33
N GLN A 217 -9.71 4.41 -16.33
CA GLN A 217 -10.61 4.10 -15.22
C GLN A 217 -9.84 3.51 -14.04
N ARG A 218 -10.23 3.91 -12.83
CA ARG A 218 -9.75 3.29 -11.60
C ARG A 218 -10.65 2.10 -11.26
N VAL A 219 -10.05 0.93 -11.07
CA VAL A 219 -10.76 -0.34 -10.81
C VAL A 219 -10.18 -1.03 -9.58
N MET A 220 -10.99 -1.88 -8.94
CA MET A 220 -10.55 -2.80 -7.90
C MET A 220 -10.64 -4.23 -8.45
N ILE A 221 -9.54 -4.96 -8.41
CA ILE A 221 -9.47 -6.38 -8.78
C ILE A 221 -8.98 -7.22 -7.60
N GLU A 222 -9.40 -8.47 -7.56
CA GLU A 222 -8.87 -9.48 -6.64
C GLU A 222 -8.48 -10.72 -7.44
N GLY A 223 -7.32 -11.29 -7.13
CA GLY A 223 -6.84 -12.49 -7.81
C GLY A 223 -5.66 -13.12 -7.08
N GLU A 224 -5.23 -14.26 -7.59
CA GLU A 224 -4.03 -14.95 -7.14
C GLU A 224 -2.83 -14.55 -7.99
N VAL A 225 -1.66 -14.42 -7.36
CA VAL A 225 -0.40 -14.23 -8.07
C VAL A 225 -0.09 -15.50 -8.88
N ILE A 226 -0.07 -15.38 -10.20
CA ILE A 226 0.37 -16.47 -11.09
C ILE A 226 1.90 -16.48 -11.17
N ARG A 227 2.47 -15.31 -11.44
CA ARG A 227 3.91 -15.10 -11.58
C ARG A 227 4.27 -13.63 -11.39
N VAL A 228 5.52 -13.38 -11.06
CA VAL A 228 6.10 -12.04 -11.00
C VAL A 228 7.36 -11.97 -11.84
N GLU A 229 7.47 -10.90 -12.61
CA GLU A 229 8.66 -10.54 -13.35
C GLU A 229 9.12 -9.17 -12.88
N GLY A 230 10.37 -9.00 -12.52
CA GLY A 230 10.82 -7.68 -12.07
C GLY A 230 12.29 -7.66 -11.70
N ARG A 231 12.83 -6.45 -11.64
CA ARG A 231 14.19 -6.18 -11.17
C ARG A 231 14.17 -4.87 -10.40
N GLY A 232 14.18 -4.95 -9.07
CA GLY A 232 14.42 -3.85 -8.12
C GLY A 232 13.47 -2.65 -8.24
N ASP A 233 13.58 -1.90 -9.33
CA ASP A 233 12.92 -0.63 -9.57
C ASP A 233 11.46 -0.75 -10.05
N TRP A 234 10.99 -1.97 -10.32
CA TRP A 234 9.61 -2.28 -10.71
C TRP A 234 9.33 -3.79 -10.66
N ALA A 235 8.04 -4.14 -10.56
CA ALA A 235 7.53 -5.49 -10.70
C ALA A 235 6.30 -5.53 -11.62
N LYS A 236 6.24 -6.55 -12.45
CA LYS A 236 5.09 -6.99 -13.22
C LYS A 236 4.49 -8.19 -12.51
N VAL A 237 3.41 -7.96 -11.80
CA VAL A 237 2.68 -9.00 -11.06
C VAL A 237 1.52 -9.46 -11.92
N PHE A 238 1.54 -10.71 -12.36
CA PHE A 238 0.44 -11.27 -13.15
C PHE A 238 -0.56 -11.89 -12.19
N LEU A 239 -1.76 -11.29 -12.12
CA LEU A 239 -2.85 -11.77 -11.29
C LEU A 239 -3.85 -12.52 -12.15
N GLY A 240 -4.36 -13.64 -11.63
CA GLY A 240 -5.44 -14.41 -12.23
C GLY A 240 -6.62 -14.63 -11.29
N ASP A 241 -7.79 -14.73 -11.89
CA ASP A 241 -9.01 -15.27 -11.26
C ASP A 241 -9.66 -16.29 -12.20
N ASP A 242 -10.87 -16.75 -11.88
CA ASP A 242 -11.61 -17.71 -12.72
C ASP A 242 -12.00 -17.15 -14.11
N THR A 243 -11.84 -15.84 -14.33
CA THR A 243 -12.31 -15.11 -15.51
C THR A 243 -11.17 -14.69 -16.45
N GLY A 244 -9.95 -14.51 -15.95
CA GLY A 244 -8.80 -14.14 -16.78
C GLY A 244 -7.52 -13.85 -16.02
N GLU A 245 -6.50 -13.37 -16.76
CA GLU A 245 -5.21 -12.89 -16.23
C GLU A 245 -5.02 -11.43 -16.63
N VAL A 246 -4.47 -10.61 -15.72
CA VAL A 246 -4.07 -9.23 -16.01
C VAL A 246 -2.70 -8.91 -15.41
N LEU A 247 -1.97 -8.04 -16.11
CA LEU A 247 -0.74 -7.47 -15.60
C LEU A 247 -1.03 -6.35 -14.60
N VAL A 248 -0.47 -6.44 -13.41
CA VAL A 248 -0.35 -5.32 -12.48
C VAL A 248 1.08 -4.80 -12.53
N PHE A 249 1.25 -3.55 -12.98
CA PHE A 249 2.57 -2.91 -13.04
C PHE A 249 2.80 -2.06 -11.79
N VAL A 250 3.76 -2.48 -10.96
CA VAL A 250 4.07 -1.84 -9.68
C VAL A 250 5.46 -1.18 -9.77
N TYR A 251 5.52 0.13 -9.55
CA TYR A 251 6.80 0.84 -9.47
C TYR A 251 7.55 0.49 -8.17
N GLY A 252 8.89 0.52 -8.19
CA GLY A 252 9.73 0.13 -7.05
C GLY A 252 9.47 0.93 -5.78
N ASN A 253 9.26 2.25 -5.92
CA ASN A 253 8.90 3.12 -4.80
C ASN A 253 7.61 2.69 -4.08
N ILE A 254 6.65 2.12 -4.83
CA ILE A 254 5.42 1.55 -4.29
C ILE A 254 5.74 0.16 -3.72
N LEU A 255 6.37 -0.71 -4.51
CA LEU A 255 6.66 -2.10 -4.17
C LEU A 255 7.39 -2.25 -2.82
N ASP A 256 8.38 -1.40 -2.58
CA ASP A 256 9.18 -1.42 -1.35
C ASP A 256 8.38 -1.08 -0.10
N ARG A 257 7.21 -0.45 -0.27
CA ARG A 257 6.34 0.06 0.81
C ARG A 257 5.03 -0.71 0.96
N ILE A 258 4.77 -1.69 0.10
CA ILE A 258 3.58 -2.55 0.22
C ILE A 258 3.75 -3.42 1.46
N ALA A 259 2.72 -3.43 2.33
CA ALA A 259 2.71 -4.34 3.47
C ALA A 259 2.71 -5.80 2.98
N ASN A 260 3.61 -6.62 3.54
CA ASN A 260 3.83 -8.01 3.13
C ASN A 260 4.20 -8.18 1.64
N ASN A 261 4.99 -7.25 1.07
CA ASN A 261 5.38 -7.28 -0.35
C ASN A 261 6.04 -8.59 -0.81
N THR A 262 6.68 -9.35 0.08
CA THR A 262 7.28 -10.66 -0.25
C THR A 262 6.25 -11.66 -0.74
N ALA A 263 4.99 -11.56 -0.27
CA ALA A 263 3.88 -12.39 -0.74
C ALA A 263 3.56 -12.14 -2.22
N LEU A 264 3.81 -10.93 -2.74
CA LEU A 264 3.64 -10.68 -4.16
C LEU A 264 4.58 -11.56 -4.99
N GLY A 265 5.74 -11.96 -4.46
CA GLY A 265 6.67 -12.88 -5.12
C GLY A 265 6.32 -14.36 -4.98
N THR A 266 5.25 -14.71 -4.25
CA THR A 266 4.83 -16.09 -3.98
C THR A 266 3.62 -16.45 -4.85
N PRO A 267 3.78 -17.32 -5.87
CA PRO A 267 2.64 -17.80 -6.65
C PRO A 267 1.56 -18.43 -5.75
N GLY A 268 0.30 -18.10 -6.02
CA GLY A 268 -0.87 -18.48 -5.21
C GLY A 268 -1.27 -17.46 -4.14
N SER A 269 -0.44 -16.45 -3.84
CA SER A 269 -0.85 -15.38 -2.91
C SER A 269 -2.06 -14.62 -3.43
N ARG A 270 -3.08 -14.47 -2.59
CA ARG A 270 -4.31 -13.74 -2.93
C ARG A 270 -4.13 -12.26 -2.63
N VAL A 271 -4.36 -11.41 -3.61
CA VAL A 271 -4.08 -9.97 -3.56
C VAL A 271 -5.28 -9.19 -4.08
N ARG A 272 -5.60 -8.08 -3.40
CA ARG A 272 -6.50 -7.03 -3.89
C ARG A 272 -5.66 -5.87 -4.40
N VAL A 273 -5.97 -5.39 -5.59
CA VAL A 273 -5.30 -4.23 -6.20
C VAL A 273 -6.35 -3.20 -6.61
N VAL A 274 -6.13 -1.96 -6.18
CA VAL A 274 -6.82 -0.78 -6.72
C VAL A 274 -5.85 -0.05 -7.63
N GLY A 275 -6.25 0.25 -8.85
CA GLY A 275 -5.34 0.93 -9.77
C GLY A 275 -6.03 1.47 -11.00
N THR A 276 -5.30 2.29 -11.73
CA THR A 276 -5.76 2.83 -13.02
C THR A 276 -5.45 1.83 -14.12
N VAL A 277 -6.45 1.51 -14.94
CA VAL A 277 -6.25 0.70 -16.14
C VAL A 277 -5.48 1.54 -17.17
N GLN A 278 -4.40 0.99 -17.73
CA GLN A 278 -3.59 1.60 -18.77
C GLN A 278 -3.38 0.62 -19.93
N VAL A 279 -3.14 1.15 -21.12
CA VAL A 279 -2.71 0.36 -22.27
C VAL A 279 -1.27 0.74 -22.62
N TYR A 280 -0.31 -0.07 -22.18
CA TYR A 280 1.11 0.18 -22.46
C TYR A 280 1.64 -0.78 -23.52
N LYS A 281 2.07 -0.21 -24.66
CA LYS A 281 2.56 -0.97 -25.82
C LYS A 281 1.62 -2.10 -26.25
N GLY A 282 0.31 -1.85 -26.16
CA GLY A 282 -0.74 -2.80 -26.53
C GLY A 282 -1.11 -3.82 -25.46
N ASN A 283 -0.49 -3.79 -24.27
CA ASN A 283 -0.86 -4.64 -23.14
C ASN A 283 -1.73 -3.87 -22.16
N LEU A 284 -2.81 -4.50 -21.72
CA LEU A 284 -3.64 -3.97 -20.64
C LEU A 284 -2.93 -4.20 -19.31
N GLU A 285 -2.82 -3.14 -18.51
CA GLU A 285 -2.22 -3.20 -17.19
C GLU A 285 -3.01 -2.40 -16.16
N VAL A 286 -3.00 -2.85 -14.90
CA VAL A 286 -3.55 -2.10 -13.76
C VAL A 286 -2.38 -1.52 -12.98
N VAL A 287 -2.38 -0.20 -12.79
CA VAL A 287 -1.27 0.53 -12.17
C VAL A 287 -1.72 1.15 -10.85
N PRO A 288 -1.33 0.59 -9.69
CA PRO A 288 -1.55 1.23 -8.40
C PRO A 288 -0.75 2.53 -8.29
N THR A 289 -1.29 3.48 -7.53
CA THR A 289 -0.68 4.80 -7.33
C THR A 289 0.01 4.95 -5.97
N LEU A 290 -0.42 4.18 -4.97
CA LEU A 290 0.08 4.24 -3.60
C LEU A 290 0.40 2.83 -3.09
N PRO A 291 1.25 2.69 -2.05
CA PRO A 291 1.50 1.39 -1.42
C PRO A 291 0.24 0.74 -0.86
N SER A 292 -0.67 1.53 -0.27
CA SER A 292 -1.95 1.06 0.28
C SER A 292 -2.99 0.68 -0.77
N ASP A 293 -2.71 0.89 -2.06
CA ASP A 293 -3.56 0.43 -3.16
C ASP A 293 -3.42 -1.08 -3.42
N VAL A 294 -2.38 -1.73 -2.86
CA VAL A 294 -2.16 -3.17 -2.97
C VAL A 294 -2.26 -3.80 -1.59
N LEU A 295 -3.18 -4.75 -1.43
CA LEU A 295 -3.41 -5.46 -0.18
C LEU A 295 -3.24 -6.97 -0.39
N VAL A 296 -2.30 -7.57 0.33
CA VAL A 296 -2.16 -9.02 0.41
C VAL A 296 -3.24 -9.56 1.34
N LEU A 297 -4.14 -10.38 0.83
CA LEU A 297 -5.26 -10.97 1.56
C LEU A 297 -4.86 -12.31 2.19
N GLU A 298 -4.12 -13.12 1.46
CA GLU A 298 -3.73 -14.48 1.89
C GLU A 298 -2.41 -14.90 1.24
N THR A 299 -1.64 -15.72 1.96
CA THR A 299 -0.44 -16.40 1.46
C THR A 299 -0.68 -17.91 1.48
N PRO A 300 -0.21 -18.65 0.46
CA PRO A 300 -0.30 -20.12 0.42
C PRO A 300 0.39 -20.82 1.59
#